data_AF-A0A1H6I7X8-F1
#
_entry.id   AF-A0A1H6I7X8-F1
#
_cell.length_a   1.000
_cell.length_b   1.000
_cell.length_c   1.000
_cell.angle_alpha   90.00
_cell.angle_beta   90.00
_cell.angle_gamma   90.00
#
_symmetry.space_group_name_H-M   'P 1'
#
loop_
_entity.id
_entity.type
_entity.pdbx_description
1 polymer ?
#
loop_
_entity_poly.entity_id
_entity_poly.type
_entity_poly.pdbx_seq_one_letter_code
_entity_poly.pdbx_strand_id
1 'polypeptide(L)'
;MKKVLSTLLAAALSVSAIAAVPSAETEKAAAAAKSGMVILGDSIATGYTRQGDVAHNYGEICGDYLGCKVSNYAVVGDTTDDMLALIDKMSAEQKKNISDAEYVVISIGGNDIMQYIAKGLIDFALSKPDQNFFNEGYTAADIPKNPSMSTLTTVLNINSILSYANSGIRAQIELSSLFGDIGSNLSFKNKNYEGYIETHIIPNIETAADKIKAVNPDAKIMVQTIYQPIQFDPTYIQKTYGTKSSTATFISLLRSQMEIVMGSYSEHISAVDGIDVVDVKTEFTSYDGELSTDTPGNTNYFVDVQTGGLSTMDVHPNQKGHLAIAAAILSKIGKLHVDDGLLTEVYNGIKDKDKYPAIAYATYKKVAGEPKVTTTSTTTTTTTTTSKTTTTSKTTTTTTTSKTTTTTSKTTTTTSKPTTTTTSKTTTTTSKPTTTTTTTTTTPIKHGDINNDGLVDSVDASGILAEYARLSSNDAKGKFTTAQGKAADVDNNGLIDSVDASKVLAYYAYVSNTDNAKSIDEYLKTGKK
;
A
#
# COMPACT_ATOMS: atom_id res chain seq x y z
N MET A 1 38.14 -23.39 -24.57
CA MET A 1 37.73 -24.80 -24.71
C MET A 1 36.83 -25.17 -23.53
N LYS A 2 35.58 -25.62 -23.82
CA LYS A 2 34.78 -26.68 -23.14
C LYS A 2 34.82 -26.72 -21.58
N LYS A 3 33.75 -26.67 -20.78
CA LYS A 3 32.31 -27.05 -20.89
C LYS A 3 31.58 -26.53 -19.61
N VAL A 4 30.39 -25.93 -19.69
CA VAL A 4 29.01 -26.46 -19.44
C VAL A 4 28.66 -26.82 -17.98
N LEU A 5 27.77 -26.02 -17.36
CA LEU A 5 26.56 -26.41 -16.59
C LEU A 5 25.82 -25.10 -16.20
N SER A 6 24.97 -24.49 -17.03
CA SER A 6 23.52 -24.72 -17.22
C SER A 6 22.71 -25.29 -16.04
N THR A 7 21.78 -24.46 -15.57
CA THR A 7 20.40 -24.74 -15.09
C THR A 7 20.19 -25.54 -13.80
N LEU A 8 19.51 -24.93 -12.80
CA LEU A 8 18.12 -25.27 -12.41
C LEU A 8 17.63 -24.46 -11.18
N LEU A 9 16.42 -23.87 -11.31
CA LEU A 9 15.33 -23.61 -10.33
C LEU A 9 15.66 -22.92 -8.97
N ALA A 10 14.84 -22.01 -8.45
CA ALA A 10 13.39 -22.16 -8.31
C ALA A 10 12.61 -20.85 -8.42
N ALA A 11 11.50 -20.94 -9.14
CA ALA A 11 10.38 -20.01 -9.06
C ALA A 11 9.78 -20.07 -7.65
N ALA A 12 9.66 -18.93 -6.97
CA ALA A 12 8.79 -18.80 -5.81
C ALA A 12 7.35 -18.63 -6.30
N LEU A 13 6.76 -19.73 -6.74
CA LEU A 13 5.32 -19.89 -6.75
C LEU A 13 4.88 -20.15 -5.32
N SER A 14 4.34 -19.14 -4.63
CA SER A 14 3.63 -19.35 -3.37
C SER A 14 2.27 -20.00 -3.66
N VAL A 15 2.30 -21.33 -3.84
CA VAL A 15 1.10 -22.16 -3.69
C VAL A 15 1.03 -22.53 -2.21
N SER A 16 0.21 -21.81 -1.45
CA SER A 16 -0.26 -22.25 -0.15
C SER A 16 -1.28 -23.39 -0.36
N ALA A 17 -0.76 -24.61 -0.59
CA ALA A 17 -1.54 -25.84 -0.49
C ALA A 17 -1.49 -26.31 0.97
N ILE A 18 -2.54 -26.05 1.74
CA ILE A 18 -2.79 -26.75 3.00
C ILE A 18 -3.55 -28.04 2.67
N ALA A 19 -2.93 -29.18 2.96
CA ALA A 19 -3.57 -30.49 3.09
C ALA A 19 -3.08 -31.08 4.44
N ALA A 20 -3.87 -31.74 5.30
CA ALA A 20 -5.27 -32.17 5.29
C ALA A 20 -5.61 -32.71 6.70
N VAL A 21 -6.89 -32.85 7.07
CA VAL A 21 -7.49 -34.06 7.69
C VAL A 21 -8.99 -34.12 7.34
N PRO A 22 -9.55 -35.26 6.91
CA PRO A 22 -10.93 -35.35 6.41
C PRO A 22 -11.96 -35.59 7.52
N SER A 23 -13.15 -35.00 7.39
CA SER A 23 -14.37 -35.52 8.00
C SER A 23 -15.49 -35.54 6.95
N ALA A 24 -16.14 -36.69 6.86
CA ALA A 24 -17.01 -37.16 5.80
C ALA A 24 -18.14 -36.19 5.35
N GLU A 25 -18.22 -36.07 4.03
CA GLU A 25 -19.40 -36.02 3.16
C GLU A 25 -20.65 -35.25 3.62
N THR A 26 -21.02 -34.25 2.82
CA THR A 26 -22.31 -34.33 2.10
C THR A 26 -22.20 -33.67 0.74
N GLU A 27 -22.59 -34.46 -0.27
CA GLU A 27 -22.64 -34.12 -1.67
C GLU A 27 -23.51 -32.89 -1.96
N LYS A 28 -22.96 -31.96 -2.73
CA LYS A 28 -23.65 -31.49 -3.93
C LYS A 28 -22.62 -31.04 -4.94
N ALA A 29 -22.35 -31.91 -5.92
CA ALA A 29 -21.70 -31.54 -7.16
C ALA A 29 -22.59 -30.52 -7.91
N ALA A 30 -22.49 -29.25 -7.51
CA ALA A 30 -22.79 -28.15 -8.39
C ALA A 30 -21.62 -28.07 -9.37
N ALA A 31 -21.91 -28.00 -10.67
CA ALA A 31 -20.90 -27.71 -11.70
C ALA A 31 -19.94 -26.65 -11.14
N ALA A 32 -18.65 -26.97 -11.01
CA ALA A 32 -17.68 -26.09 -10.35
C ALA A 32 -17.68 -24.75 -11.10
N ALA A 33 -18.44 -23.80 -10.59
CA ALA A 33 -18.45 -22.44 -11.09
C ALA A 33 -16.99 -21.97 -10.98
N LYS A 34 -16.45 -21.39 -12.06
CA LYS A 34 -15.14 -20.72 -12.04
C LYS A 34 -15.11 -19.85 -10.78
N SER A 35 -14.26 -20.19 -9.80
CA SER A 35 -14.35 -19.73 -8.41
C SER A 35 -12.97 -19.33 -7.88
N GLY A 36 -12.25 -18.56 -8.69
CA GLY A 36 -10.95 -18.03 -8.34
C GLY A 36 -10.75 -16.61 -8.80
N MET A 37 -9.82 -15.93 -8.13
CA MET A 37 -9.26 -14.65 -8.52
C MET A 37 -7.77 -14.82 -8.78
N VAL A 38 -7.28 -14.33 -9.91
CA VAL A 38 -5.85 -14.17 -10.16
C VAL A 38 -5.49 -12.70 -10.02
N ILE A 39 -4.34 -12.42 -9.41
CA ILE A 39 -3.81 -11.06 -9.30
C ILE A 39 -2.46 -11.02 -10.01
N LEU A 40 -2.32 -10.07 -10.92
CA LEU A 40 -1.07 -9.71 -11.58
C LEU A 40 -0.76 -8.26 -11.21
N GLY A 41 0.51 -7.94 -11.02
CA GLY A 41 0.85 -6.57 -10.69
C GLY A 41 2.22 -6.42 -10.04
N ASP A 42 2.36 -5.31 -9.33
CA ASP A 42 3.58 -4.91 -8.67
C ASP A 42 3.50 -4.99 -7.13
N SER A 43 4.28 -4.17 -6.43
CA SER A 43 4.31 -4.10 -4.97
C SER A 43 2.93 -3.81 -4.36
N ILE A 44 2.10 -3.01 -5.02
CA ILE A 44 0.76 -2.67 -4.56
C ILE A 44 -0.10 -3.94 -4.47
N ALA A 45 0.03 -4.81 -5.46
CA ALA A 45 -0.69 -6.07 -5.51
C ALA A 45 -0.17 -7.10 -4.50
N THR A 46 1.13 -7.08 -4.16
CA THR A 46 1.69 -7.97 -3.13
C THR A 46 1.24 -7.60 -1.71
N GLY A 47 0.96 -6.32 -1.44
CA GLY A 47 0.80 -5.81 -0.08
C GLY A 47 2.08 -5.28 0.56
N TYR A 48 3.16 -5.18 -0.22
CA TYR A 48 4.44 -4.67 0.25
C TYR A 48 4.36 -3.20 0.66
N THR A 49 4.91 -2.91 1.83
CA THR A 49 5.27 -1.55 2.25
C THR A 49 6.74 -1.54 2.69
N ARG A 50 7.27 -0.35 2.88
CA ARG A 50 8.63 -0.15 3.39
C ARG A 50 8.85 -0.70 4.81
N GLN A 51 7.79 -0.81 5.61
CA GLN A 51 7.86 -1.31 6.98
C GLN A 51 7.59 -2.83 7.06
N GLY A 52 7.45 -3.50 5.92
CA GLY A 52 6.99 -4.88 5.81
C GLY A 52 5.65 -4.95 5.06
N ASP A 53 5.08 -6.14 4.96
CA ASP A 53 3.79 -6.32 4.28
C ASP A 53 2.63 -5.84 5.16
N VAL A 54 1.55 -5.37 4.53
CA VAL A 54 0.28 -5.17 5.24
C VAL A 54 -0.24 -6.50 5.76
N ALA A 55 -1.04 -6.45 6.83
CA ALA A 55 -1.61 -7.66 7.41
C ALA A 55 -2.51 -8.42 6.42
N HIS A 56 -3.26 -7.67 5.61
CA HIS A 56 -4.10 -8.21 4.54
C HIS A 56 -4.02 -7.36 3.29
N ASN A 57 -3.53 -7.93 2.19
CA ASN A 57 -3.56 -7.27 0.90
C ASN A 57 -5.00 -7.23 0.35
N TYR A 58 -5.23 -6.43 -0.70
CA TYR A 58 -6.59 -6.22 -1.21
C TYR A 58 -7.15 -7.51 -1.84
N GLY A 59 -6.27 -8.39 -2.30
CA GLY A 59 -6.61 -9.68 -2.88
C GLY A 59 -7.20 -10.62 -1.86
N GLU A 60 -6.56 -10.74 -0.70
CA GLU A 60 -7.04 -11.55 0.43
C GLU A 60 -8.40 -11.08 0.90
N ILE A 61 -8.59 -9.75 1.04
CA ILE A 61 -9.88 -9.15 1.40
C ILE A 61 -10.96 -9.49 0.35
N CYS A 62 -10.64 -9.40 -0.94
CA CYS A 62 -11.58 -9.77 -2.00
C CYS A 62 -11.89 -11.27 -2.02
N GLY A 63 -10.89 -12.12 -1.78
CA GLY A 63 -11.01 -13.57 -1.76
C GLY A 63 -11.91 -14.06 -0.64
N ASP A 64 -11.72 -13.52 0.56
CA ASP A 64 -12.57 -13.78 1.72
C ASP A 64 -14.02 -13.37 1.44
N TYR A 65 -14.24 -12.12 1.01
CA TYR A 65 -15.56 -11.60 0.67
C TYR A 65 -16.27 -12.45 -0.42
N LEU A 66 -15.55 -12.87 -1.46
CA LEU A 66 -16.13 -13.66 -2.55
C LEU A 66 -16.20 -15.16 -2.25
N GLY A 67 -15.63 -15.62 -1.13
CA GLY A 67 -15.48 -17.05 -0.82
C GLY A 67 -14.69 -17.81 -1.88
N CYS A 68 -13.64 -17.20 -2.45
CA CYS A 68 -12.91 -17.75 -3.60
C CYS A 68 -11.40 -17.83 -3.38
N LYS A 69 -10.73 -18.75 -4.09
CA LYS A 69 -9.27 -18.88 -4.03
C LYS A 69 -8.61 -17.70 -4.74
N VAL A 70 -7.65 -17.07 -4.08
CA VAL A 70 -6.81 -16.02 -4.68
C VAL A 70 -5.45 -16.60 -5.05
N SER A 71 -5.01 -16.40 -6.28
CA SER A 71 -3.65 -16.70 -6.74
C SER A 71 -2.96 -15.40 -7.13
N ASN A 72 -2.07 -14.91 -6.26
CA ASN A 72 -1.35 -13.66 -6.47
C ASN A 72 0.02 -13.94 -7.07
N TYR A 73 0.30 -13.40 -8.26
CA TYR A 73 1.59 -13.50 -8.94
C TYR A 73 2.26 -12.15 -9.12
N ALA A 74 1.83 -11.13 -8.37
CA ALA A 74 2.47 -9.84 -8.40
C ALA A 74 3.90 -9.89 -7.85
N VAL A 75 4.77 -9.03 -8.38
CA VAL A 75 6.18 -8.97 -8.00
C VAL A 75 6.58 -7.52 -7.76
N VAL A 76 7.21 -7.26 -6.61
CA VAL A 76 7.66 -5.92 -6.22
C VAL A 76 8.59 -5.32 -7.27
N GLY A 77 8.20 -4.17 -7.81
CA GLY A 77 9.00 -3.41 -8.77
C GLY A 77 8.72 -3.71 -10.24
N ASP A 78 7.86 -4.68 -10.55
CA ASP A 78 7.54 -5.06 -11.93
C ASP A 78 6.92 -3.90 -12.72
N THR A 79 7.36 -3.77 -13.97
CA THR A 79 6.73 -2.94 -15.00
C THR A 79 5.72 -3.72 -15.82
N THR A 80 5.05 -3.06 -16.76
CA THR A 80 4.19 -3.75 -17.74
C THR A 80 4.95 -4.76 -18.60
N ASP A 81 6.23 -4.50 -18.91
CA ASP A 81 7.08 -5.44 -19.64
C ASP A 81 7.38 -6.69 -18.81
N ASP A 82 7.66 -6.51 -17.51
CA ASP A 82 7.94 -7.62 -16.59
C ASP A 82 6.70 -8.51 -16.42
N MET A 83 5.51 -7.90 -16.29
CA MET A 83 4.24 -8.63 -16.25
C MET A 83 4.03 -9.47 -17.52
N LEU A 84 4.31 -8.94 -18.71
CA LEU A 84 4.21 -9.71 -19.96
C LEU A 84 5.20 -10.87 -19.98
N ALA A 85 6.45 -10.64 -19.55
CA ALA A 85 7.46 -11.68 -19.45
C ALA A 85 7.05 -12.76 -18.44
N LEU A 86 6.37 -12.39 -17.35
CA LEU A 86 5.81 -13.31 -16.36
C LEU A 86 4.70 -14.17 -16.98
N ILE A 87 3.74 -13.55 -17.67
CA ILE A 87 2.63 -14.26 -18.35
C ILE A 87 3.18 -15.29 -19.36
N ASP A 88 4.19 -14.90 -20.15
CA ASP A 88 4.81 -15.79 -21.13
C ASP A 88 5.50 -17.01 -20.52
N LYS A 89 6.08 -16.84 -19.33
CA LYS A 89 6.81 -17.88 -18.61
C LYS A 89 5.96 -18.66 -17.63
N MET A 90 4.65 -18.38 -17.55
CA MET A 90 3.77 -19.08 -16.62
C MET A 90 3.78 -20.59 -16.84
N SER A 91 3.94 -21.32 -15.74
CA SER A 91 3.83 -22.77 -15.66
C SER A 91 2.41 -23.25 -16.00
N ALA A 92 2.27 -24.55 -16.24
CA ALA A 92 0.96 -25.16 -16.50
C ALA A 92 -0.02 -24.94 -15.32
N GLU A 93 0.47 -24.96 -14.09
CA GLU A 93 -0.35 -24.70 -12.89
C GLU A 93 -0.82 -23.24 -12.83
N GLN A 94 0.05 -22.28 -13.14
CA GLN A 94 -0.32 -20.86 -13.18
C GLN A 94 -1.36 -20.58 -14.26
N LYS A 95 -1.17 -21.14 -15.46
CA LYS A 95 -2.15 -21.06 -16.55
C LYS A 95 -3.47 -21.73 -16.18
N LYS A 96 -3.43 -22.84 -15.42
CA LYS A 96 -4.63 -23.46 -14.87
C LYS A 96 -5.37 -22.53 -13.91
N ASN A 97 -4.66 -21.85 -13.01
CA ASN A 97 -5.29 -20.86 -12.11
C ASN A 97 -5.94 -19.70 -12.89
N ILE A 98 -5.37 -19.26 -14.03
CA ILE A 98 -6.03 -18.30 -14.93
C ILE A 98 -7.27 -18.91 -15.61
N SER A 99 -7.17 -20.16 -16.08
CA SER A 99 -8.28 -20.87 -16.73
C SER A 99 -9.49 -21.05 -15.81
N ASP A 100 -9.23 -21.30 -14.53
CA ASP A 100 -10.25 -21.51 -13.49
C ASP A 100 -10.79 -20.20 -12.89
N ALA A 101 -10.11 -19.07 -13.10
CA ALA A 101 -10.49 -17.79 -12.51
C ALA A 101 -11.76 -17.21 -13.15
N GLU A 102 -12.62 -16.60 -12.32
CA GLU A 102 -13.67 -15.71 -12.79
C GLU A 102 -13.12 -14.30 -13.00
N TYR A 103 -12.19 -13.88 -12.14
CA TYR A 103 -11.63 -12.54 -12.12
C TYR A 103 -10.12 -12.56 -12.27
N VAL A 104 -9.58 -11.69 -13.12
CA VAL A 104 -8.13 -11.40 -13.17
C VAL A 104 -7.96 -9.92 -12.88
N VAL A 105 -7.36 -9.58 -11.74
CA VAL A 105 -7.10 -8.19 -11.32
C VAL A 105 -5.67 -7.82 -11.67
N ILE A 106 -5.50 -6.69 -12.34
CA ILE A 106 -4.19 -6.15 -12.75
C ILE A 106 -3.96 -4.80 -12.04
N SER A 107 -2.83 -4.66 -11.35
CA SER A 107 -2.34 -3.40 -10.78
C SER A 107 -0.88 -3.19 -11.19
N ILE A 108 -0.66 -2.39 -12.24
CA ILE A 108 0.64 -2.26 -12.90
C ILE A 108 0.77 -0.86 -13.54
N GLY A 109 1.96 -0.53 -14.06
CA GLY A 109 2.22 0.73 -14.78
C GLY A 109 2.86 1.82 -13.90
N GLY A 110 2.73 1.71 -12.58
CA GLY A 110 3.35 2.64 -11.64
C GLY A 110 4.88 2.65 -11.77
N ASN A 111 5.50 1.47 -11.87
CA ASN A 111 6.94 1.35 -12.03
C ASN A 111 7.44 1.82 -13.40
N ASP A 112 6.67 1.63 -14.48
CA ASP A 112 6.99 2.16 -15.81
C ASP A 112 7.12 3.70 -15.75
N ILE A 113 6.12 4.35 -15.15
CA ILE A 113 6.09 5.81 -14.98
C ILE A 113 7.27 6.26 -14.09
N MET A 114 7.48 5.58 -12.97
CA MET A 114 8.56 5.92 -12.04
C MET A 114 9.96 5.73 -12.64
N GLN A 115 10.18 4.68 -13.44
CA GLN A 115 11.44 4.47 -14.15
C GLN A 115 11.68 5.56 -15.20
N TYR A 116 10.63 5.99 -15.92
CA TYR A 116 10.72 7.09 -16.88
C TYR A 116 11.12 8.40 -16.19
N ILE A 117 10.48 8.73 -15.06
CA ILE A 117 10.81 9.91 -14.25
C ILE A 117 12.25 9.81 -13.73
N ALA A 118 12.65 8.65 -13.20
CA ALA A 118 13.98 8.44 -12.67
C ALA A 118 15.06 8.66 -13.75
N LYS A 119 14.83 8.13 -14.96
CA LYS A 119 15.70 8.35 -16.10
C LYS A 119 15.82 9.83 -16.45
N GLY A 120 14.70 10.56 -16.53
CA GLY A 120 14.72 12.00 -16.84
C GLY A 120 15.49 12.83 -15.80
N LEU A 121 15.33 12.53 -14.51
CA LEU A 121 16.05 13.20 -13.43
C LEU A 121 17.55 12.89 -13.47
N ILE A 122 17.92 11.65 -13.77
CA ILE A 122 19.31 11.24 -13.94
C ILE A 122 19.94 11.93 -15.15
N ASP A 123 19.26 11.94 -16.30
CA ASP A 123 19.75 12.60 -17.52
C ASP A 123 19.98 14.10 -17.27
N PHE A 124 19.05 14.75 -16.56
CA PHE A 124 19.23 16.13 -16.10
C PHE A 124 20.47 16.28 -15.21
N ALA A 125 20.65 15.39 -14.24
CA ALA A 125 21.80 15.44 -13.33
C ALA A 125 23.13 15.27 -14.08
N LEU A 126 23.19 14.34 -15.04
CA LEU A 126 24.35 14.12 -15.91
C LEU A 126 24.66 15.32 -16.80
N SER A 127 23.64 16.08 -17.23
CA SER A 127 23.82 17.30 -18.03
C SER A 127 24.42 18.48 -17.24
N LYS A 128 24.53 18.36 -15.91
CA LYS A 128 24.95 19.42 -14.98
C LYS A 128 26.06 18.94 -14.03
N PRO A 129 27.23 18.50 -14.55
CA PRO A 129 28.29 17.91 -13.72
C PRO A 129 28.80 18.86 -12.63
N ASP A 130 28.75 20.17 -12.85
CA ASP A 130 29.22 21.18 -11.89
C ASP A 130 28.29 21.39 -10.67
N GLN A 131 27.11 20.75 -10.64
CA GLN A 131 26.10 20.95 -9.59
C GLN A 131 26.12 19.89 -8.47
N ASN A 132 27.02 18.89 -8.53
CA ASN A 132 27.15 17.84 -7.52
C ASN A 132 25.81 17.16 -7.16
N PHE A 133 25.04 16.79 -8.18
CA PHE A 133 23.73 16.13 -8.01
C PHE A 133 23.81 14.64 -7.69
N PHE A 134 25.00 14.05 -7.71
CA PHE A 134 25.22 12.65 -7.34
C PHE A 134 25.63 12.55 -5.87
N ASN A 135 25.20 11.48 -5.19
CA ASN A 135 25.72 11.13 -3.87
C ASN A 135 27.20 10.76 -3.98
N GLU A 136 27.95 10.98 -2.90
CA GLU A 136 29.38 10.70 -2.86
C GLU A 136 29.66 9.22 -3.22
N GLY A 137 30.63 9.00 -4.11
CA GLY A 137 31.00 7.67 -4.59
C GLY A 137 30.18 7.15 -5.77
N TYR A 138 29.17 7.89 -6.26
CA TYR A 138 28.40 7.52 -7.44
C TYR A 138 28.78 8.35 -8.68
N THR A 139 28.82 7.68 -9.82
CA THR A 139 29.12 8.25 -11.13
C THR A 139 28.10 7.82 -12.18
N ALA A 140 28.21 8.37 -13.40
CA ALA A 140 27.41 7.94 -14.53
C ALA A 140 27.52 6.45 -14.86
N ALA A 141 28.66 5.82 -14.52
CA ALA A 141 28.89 4.39 -14.78
C ALA A 141 28.12 3.47 -13.82
N ASP A 142 27.69 3.99 -12.68
CA ASP A 142 26.99 3.23 -11.63
C ASP A 142 25.47 3.20 -11.85
N ILE A 143 24.99 3.86 -12.92
CA ILE A 143 23.58 3.99 -13.23
C ILE A 143 23.13 2.75 -14.02
N PRO A 144 22.22 1.92 -13.49
CA PRO A 144 21.67 0.80 -14.22
C PRO A 144 20.87 1.30 -15.42
N LYS A 145 20.80 0.48 -16.48
CA LYS A 145 20.08 0.80 -17.72
C LYS A 145 18.62 1.23 -17.47
N ASN A 146 17.95 0.57 -16.52
CA ASN A 146 16.57 0.84 -16.13
C ASN A 146 16.56 1.24 -14.63
N PRO A 147 16.77 2.52 -14.30
CA PRO A 147 16.87 2.98 -12.92
C PRO A 147 15.51 2.95 -12.23
N SER A 148 15.43 2.29 -11.07
CA SER A 148 14.23 2.32 -10.22
C SER A 148 14.22 3.56 -9.32
N MET A 149 13.12 3.79 -8.59
CA MET A 149 13.09 4.83 -7.54
C MET A 149 14.08 4.56 -6.41
N SER A 150 14.38 3.29 -6.12
CA SER A 150 15.44 2.94 -5.18
C SER A 150 16.81 3.36 -5.73
N THR A 151 17.04 3.17 -7.04
CA THR A 151 18.25 3.68 -7.71
C THR A 151 18.34 5.19 -7.57
N LEU A 152 17.25 5.92 -7.83
CA LEU A 152 17.23 7.38 -7.76
C LEU A 152 17.63 7.90 -6.37
N THR A 153 17.05 7.36 -5.30
CA THR A 153 17.36 7.77 -3.92
C THR A 153 18.76 7.37 -3.45
N THR A 154 19.37 6.37 -4.09
CA THR A 154 20.73 5.90 -3.80
C THR A 154 21.77 6.71 -4.56
N VAL A 155 21.53 6.98 -5.85
CA VAL A 155 22.49 7.59 -6.77
C VAL A 155 22.44 9.12 -6.71
N LEU A 156 21.24 9.71 -6.63
CA LEU A 156 21.06 11.17 -6.67
C LEU A 156 20.98 11.77 -5.27
N ASN A 157 21.64 12.91 -5.11
CA ASN A 157 21.44 13.81 -4.00
C ASN A 157 20.21 14.70 -4.29
N ILE A 158 19.03 14.20 -3.93
CA ILE A 158 17.76 14.90 -4.12
C ILE A 158 17.75 16.26 -3.42
N ASN A 159 18.41 16.40 -2.27
CA ASN A 159 18.51 17.68 -1.57
C ASN A 159 19.31 18.72 -2.37
N SER A 160 20.36 18.30 -3.09
CA SER A 160 21.11 19.19 -3.99
C SER A 160 20.24 19.66 -5.16
N ILE A 161 19.44 18.76 -5.75
CA ILE A 161 18.48 19.12 -6.82
C ILE A 161 17.41 20.09 -6.30
N LEU A 162 16.87 19.86 -5.10
CA LEU A 162 15.94 20.78 -4.46
C LEU A 162 16.59 22.13 -4.15
N SER A 163 17.85 22.12 -3.73
CA SER A 163 18.63 23.34 -3.46
C SER A 163 18.96 24.09 -4.75
N TYR A 164 19.10 23.40 -5.88
CA TYR A 164 19.34 24.02 -7.18
C TYR A 164 18.23 24.99 -7.57
N ALA A 165 16.96 24.64 -7.28
CA ALA A 165 15.83 25.55 -7.49
C ALA A 165 15.98 26.89 -6.73
N ASN A 166 16.78 26.93 -5.67
CA ASN A 166 17.05 28.15 -4.90
C ASN A 166 18.23 28.96 -5.43
N SER A 167 19.01 28.44 -6.38
CA SER A 167 20.21 29.11 -6.90
C SER A 167 19.89 30.30 -7.81
N GLY A 168 18.64 30.40 -8.30
CA GLY A 168 18.16 31.55 -9.06
C GLY A 168 17.06 31.20 -10.06
N ILE A 169 16.50 32.22 -10.70
CA ILE A 169 15.34 32.07 -11.60
C ILE A 169 15.60 31.14 -12.80
N ARG A 170 16.85 31.08 -13.30
CA ARG A 170 17.22 30.16 -14.39
C ARG A 170 17.07 28.70 -13.97
N ALA A 171 17.57 28.33 -12.80
CA ALA A 171 17.47 26.97 -12.28
C ALA A 171 16.01 26.56 -12.02
N GLN A 172 15.17 27.49 -11.57
CA GLN A 172 13.73 27.27 -11.40
C GLN A 172 13.04 26.97 -12.74
N ILE A 173 13.38 27.73 -13.79
CA ILE A 173 12.86 27.51 -15.14
C ILE A 173 13.31 26.16 -15.68
N GLU A 174 14.60 25.80 -15.51
CA GLU A 174 15.13 24.53 -15.98
C GLU A 174 14.45 23.33 -15.31
N LEU A 175 14.29 23.34 -13.98
CA LEU A 175 13.57 22.28 -13.28
C LEU A 175 12.09 22.24 -13.69
N SER A 176 11.45 23.40 -13.81
CA SER A 176 10.05 23.46 -14.26
C SER A 176 9.87 22.90 -15.66
N SER A 177 10.80 23.21 -16.58
CA SER A 177 10.83 22.63 -17.93
C SER A 177 11.02 21.13 -17.86
N LEU A 178 12.01 20.64 -17.11
CA LEU A 178 12.28 19.21 -16.95
C LEU A 178 11.03 18.43 -16.52
N PHE A 179 10.36 18.87 -15.45
CA PHE A 179 9.15 18.18 -14.98
C PHE A 179 7.98 18.32 -15.94
N GLY A 180 7.83 19.48 -16.60
CA GLY A 180 6.82 19.68 -17.63
C GLY A 180 7.03 18.78 -18.85
N ASP A 181 8.28 18.62 -19.28
CA ASP A 181 8.69 17.78 -20.40
C ASP A 181 8.51 16.30 -20.06
N ILE A 182 8.94 15.85 -18.85
CA ILE A 182 8.71 14.48 -18.38
C ILE A 182 7.21 14.19 -18.32
N GLY A 183 6.43 15.05 -17.67
CA GLY A 183 4.99 14.88 -17.55
C GLY A 183 4.29 14.84 -18.92
N SER A 184 4.72 15.70 -19.85
CA SER A 184 4.14 15.75 -21.20
C SER A 184 4.54 14.54 -22.05
N ASN A 185 5.80 14.08 -21.99
CA ASN A 185 6.24 12.87 -22.70
C ASN A 185 5.57 11.61 -22.17
N LEU A 186 5.28 11.54 -20.87
CA LEU A 186 4.47 10.45 -20.32
C LEU A 186 3.03 10.51 -20.84
N SER A 187 2.43 11.70 -20.88
CA SER A 187 0.97 11.87 -20.94
C SER A 187 0.39 12.09 -22.34
N PHE A 188 1.13 12.74 -23.24
CA PHE A 188 0.60 13.24 -24.51
C PHE A 188 1.40 12.71 -25.68
N LYS A 189 0.75 12.04 -26.62
CA LYS A 189 1.36 11.67 -27.90
C LYS A 189 1.08 12.74 -28.94
N ASN A 190 2.14 13.36 -29.44
CA ASN A 190 2.07 14.25 -30.60
C ASN A 190 3.48 14.44 -31.20
N LYS A 191 3.62 15.38 -32.14
CA LYS A 191 4.90 15.67 -32.80
C LYS A 191 6.04 16.08 -31.85
N ASN A 192 5.73 16.55 -30.65
CA ASN A 192 6.70 17.05 -29.67
C ASN A 192 6.91 16.11 -28.49
N TYR A 193 5.95 15.21 -28.21
CA TYR A 193 5.92 14.39 -27.01
C TYR A 193 5.62 12.94 -27.35
N GLU A 194 6.36 12.03 -26.71
CA GLU A 194 6.31 10.59 -26.96
C GLU A 194 4.93 9.97 -26.69
N GLY A 195 4.29 10.38 -25.59
CA GLY A 195 3.08 9.73 -25.08
C GLY A 195 3.37 8.31 -24.61
N TYR A 196 4.36 8.14 -23.72
CA TYR A 196 4.84 6.84 -23.27
C TYR A 196 3.73 5.95 -22.67
N ILE A 197 2.75 6.54 -21.99
CA ILE A 197 1.58 5.80 -21.50
C ILE A 197 0.82 5.16 -22.68
N GLU A 198 0.42 5.96 -23.67
CA GLU A 198 -0.33 5.49 -24.84
C GLU A 198 0.48 4.52 -25.71
N THR A 199 1.80 4.73 -25.81
CA THR A 199 2.64 4.05 -26.80
C THR A 199 3.37 2.82 -26.28
N HIS A 200 3.49 2.67 -24.96
CA HIS A 200 4.21 1.55 -24.33
C HIS A 200 3.35 0.83 -23.28
N ILE A 201 2.90 1.56 -22.26
CA ILE A 201 2.20 0.96 -21.11
C ILE A 201 0.85 0.34 -21.52
N ILE A 202 0.03 1.09 -22.26
CA ILE A 202 -1.31 0.65 -22.66
C ILE A 202 -1.26 -0.55 -23.63
N PRO A 203 -0.42 -0.54 -24.69
CA PRO A 203 -0.24 -1.72 -25.55
C PRO A 203 0.20 -2.98 -24.80
N ASN A 204 1.01 -2.83 -23.75
CA ASN A 204 1.40 -3.96 -22.91
C ASN A 204 0.22 -4.50 -22.08
N ILE A 205 -0.64 -3.63 -21.56
CA ILE A 205 -1.87 -4.03 -20.85
C ILE A 205 -2.86 -4.72 -21.81
N GLU A 206 -3.05 -4.20 -23.02
CA GLU A 206 -3.85 -4.84 -24.08
C GLU A 206 -3.31 -6.23 -24.41
N THR A 207 -1.99 -6.35 -24.61
CA THR A 207 -1.33 -7.63 -24.88
C THR A 207 -1.50 -8.62 -23.72
N ALA A 208 -1.43 -8.14 -22.47
CA ALA A 208 -1.67 -8.97 -21.30
C ALA A 208 -3.12 -9.46 -21.27
N ALA A 209 -4.09 -8.58 -21.55
CA ALA A 209 -5.50 -8.94 -21.61
C ALA A 209 -5.77 -10.00 -22.69
N ASP A 210 -5.20 -9.84 -23.88
CA ASP A 210 -5.29 -10.83 -24.98
C ASP A 210 -4.72 -12.19 -24.58
N LYS A 211 -3.53 -12.21 -23.95
CA LYS A 211 -2.91 -13.46 -23.46
C LYS A 211 -3.75 -14.13 -22.39
N ILE A 212 -4.36 -13.37 -21.49
CA ILE A 212 -5.29 -13.89 -20.47
C ILE A 212 -6.54 -14.47 -21.15
N LYS A 213 -7.14 -13.74 -22.11
CA LYS A 213 -8.32 -14.19 -22.85
C LYS A 213 -8.05 -15.44 -23.70
N ALA A 214 -6.83 -15.60 -24.22
CA ALA A 214 -6.43 -16.82 -24.92
C ALA A 214 -6.42 -18.07 -24.01
N VAL A 215 -6.18 -17.89 -22.70
CA VAL A 215 -6.24 -18.97 -21.69
C VAL A 215 -7.65 -19.14 -21.13
N ASN A 216 -8.37 -18.03 -20.94
CA ASN A 216 -9.72 -18.00 -20.38
C ASN A 216 -10.57 -16.90 -21.06
N PRO A 217 -11.35 -17.24 -22.10
CA PRO A 217 -12.18 -16.28 -22.82
C PRO A 217 -13.22 -15.57 -21.95
N ASP A 218 -13.68 -16.23 -20.88
CA ASP A 218 -14.74 -15.72 -19.99
C ASP A 218 -14.21 -14.91 -18.80
N ALA A 219 -12.89 -14.86 -18.58
CA ALA A 219 -12.31 -14.14 -17.45
C ALA A 219 -12.71 -12.66 -17.48
N LYS A 220 -13.19 -12.12 -16.37
CA LYS A 220 -13.39 -10.68 -16.19
C LYS A 220 -12.06 -10.05 -15.78
N ILE A 221 -11.45 -9.33 -16.71
CA ILE A 221 -10.16 -8.68 -16.51
C ILE A 221 -10.42 -7.30 -15.94
N MET A 222 -9.98 -7.04 -14.72
CA MET A 222 -10.16 -5.79 -14.02
C MET A 222 -8.81 -5.09 -13.90
N VAL A 223 -8.69 -3.84 -14.34
CA VAL A 223 -7.43 -3.09 -14.25
C VAL A 223 -7.61 -1.84 -13.41
N GLN A 224 -6.73 -1.64 -12.44
CA GLN A 224 -6.80 -0.50 -11.52
C GLN A 224 -6.23 0.76 -12.18
N THR A 225 -6.88 1.91 -11.95
CA THR A 225 -6.25 3.22 -12.18
C THR A 225 -5.17 3.46 -11.13
N ILE A 226 -4.17 4.29 -11.44
CA ILE A 226 -3.09 4.62 -10.51
C ILE A 226 -3.49 5.87 -9.73
N TYR A 227 -3.44 5.81 -8.40
CA TYR A 227 -3.71 6.96 -7.55
C TYR A 227 -2.59 8.00 -7.63
N GLN A 228 -2.94 9.25 -7.33
CA GLN A 228 -1.97 10.33 -7.19
C GLN A 228 -1.15 10.13 -5.89
N PRO A 229 0.15 9.77 -5.96
CA PRO A 229 0.90 9.40 -4.77
C PRO A 229 1.42 10.62 -3.97
N ILE A 230 1.45 11.80 -4.59
CA ILE A 230 2.02 13.02 -4.00
C ILE A 230 0.90 13.89 -3.45
N GLN A 231 0.33 13.47 -2.32
CA GLN A 231 -0.64 14.28 -1.56
C GLN A 231 -0.18 14.41 -0.12
N PHE A 232 -0.27 15.60 0.43
CA PHE A 232 0.16 15.92 1.79
C PHE A 232 -0.85 16.86 2.41
N ASP A 233 -1.05 16.76 3.72
CA ASP A 233 -1.83 17.72 4.48
C ASP A 233 -1.19 19.12 4.37
N PRO A 234 -1.95 20.19 4.06
CA PRO A 234 -1.38 21.54 3.96
C PRO A 234 -0.68 21.99 5.25
N THR A 235 -1.19 21.58 6.41
CA THR A 235 -0.58 21.87 7.72
C THR A 235 0.71 21.09 7.93
N TYR A 236 0.81 19.86 7.39
CA TYR A 236 2.07 19.11 7.38
C TYR A 236 3.12 19.82 6.54
N ILE A 237 2.76 20.27 5.33
CA ILE A 237 3.67 21.05 4.46
C ILE A 237 4.12 22.33 5.16
N GLN A 238 3.18 23.10 5.72
CA GLN A 238 3.49 24.32 6.47
C GLN A 238 4.42 24.06 7.66
N LYS A 239 4.13 23.05 8.49
CA LYS A 239 4.90 22.72 9.69
C LYS A 239 6.30 22.20 9.36
N THR A 240 6.42 21.37 8.32
CA THR A 240 7.66 20.66 7.99
C THR A 240 8.60 21.50 7.14
N TYR A 241 8.07 22.24 6.17
CA TYR A 241 8.86 22.96 5.17
C TYR A 241 8.69 24.49 5.22
N GLY A 242 7.69 25.01 5.94
CA GLY A 242 7.31 26.41 5.90
C GLY A 242 6.41 26.77 4.70
N THR A 243 5.46 27.69 4.90
CA THR A 243 4.59 28.18 3.81
C THR A 243 5.43 28.93 2.77
N LYS A 244 5.23 28.62 1.47
CA LYS A 244 5.96 29.23 0.34
C LYS A 244 7.48 28.97 0.33
N SER A 245 7.97 27.93 1.01
CA SER A 245 9.33 27.47 0.78
C SER A 245 9.48 26.86 -0.60
N SER A 246 10.70 26.82 -1.11
CA SER A 246 11.00 26.18 -2.39
C SER A 246 10.67 24.69 -2.40
N THR A 247 10.85 23.98 -1.28
CA THR A 247 10.42 22.59 -1.14
C THR A 247 8.90 22.47 -1.25
N ALA A 248 8.14 23.36 -0.61
CA ALA A 248 6.68 23.36 -0.74
C ALA A 248 6.25 23.65 -2.19
N THR A 249 6.86 24.64 -2.86
CA THR A 249 6.62 24.94 -4.28
C THR A 249 6.96 23.75 -5.19
N PHE A 250 8.07 23.08 -4.92
CA PHE A 250 8.50 21.90 -5.67
C PHE A 250 7.52 20.74 -5.51
N ILE A 251 7.08 20.45 -4.28
CA ILE A 251 6.08 19.40 -4.00
C ILE A 251 4.77 19.72 -4.75
N SER A 252 4.34 20.98 -4.77
CA SER A 252 3.16 21.40 -5.55
C SER A 252 3.33 21.19 -7.06
N LEU A 253 4.51 21.52 -7.62
CA LEU A 253 4.80 21.27 -9.04
C LEU A 253 4.78 19.78 -9.36
N LEU A 254 5.46 18.96 -8.54
CA LEU A 254 5.51 17.51 -8.71
C LEU A 254 4.10 16.91 -8.64
N ARG A 255 3.30 17.30 -7.64
CA ARG A 255 1.90 16.88 -7.52
C ARG A 255 1.10 17.23 -8.78
N SER A 256 1.23 18.47 -9.28
CA SER A 256 0.51 18.91 -10.48
C SER A 256 0.88 18.07 -11.71
N GLN A 257 2.17 17.75 -11.89
CA GLN A 257 2.60 16.91 -13.02
C GLN A 257 2.12 15.47 -12.85
N MET A 258 2.24 14.92 -11.64
CA MET A 258 1.72 13.58 -11.35
C MET A 258 0.20 13.50 -11.59
N GLU A 259 -0.55 14.59 -11.37
CA GLU A 259 -2.00 14.59 -11.58
C GLU A 259 -2.34 14.44 -13.07
N ILE A 260 -1.59 15.15 -13.92
CA ILE A 260 -1.68 15.04 -15.37
C ILE A 260 -1.34 13.62 -15.81
N VAL A 261 -0.24 13.06 -15.32
CA VAL A 261 0.22 11.72 -15.70
C VAL A 261 -0.77 10.64 -15.25
N MET A 262 -1.24 10.67 -14.01
CA MET A 262 -2.23 9.69 -13.53
C MET A 262 -3.57 9.87 -14.25
N GLY A 263 -3.94 11.11 -14.58
CA GLY A 263 -5.11 11.40 -15.41
C GLY A 263 -5.01 10.81 -16.81
N SER A 264 -3.85 10.96 -17.46
CA SER A 264 -3.59 10.36 -18.78
C SER A 264 -3.63 8.83 -18.72
N TYR A 265 -3.05 8.21 -17.67
CA TYR A 265 -3.17 6.76 -17.48
C TYR A 265 -4.64 6.33 -17.35
N SER A 266 -5.42 7.00 -16.50
CA SER A 266 -6.86 6.73 -16.32
C SER A 266 -7.65 6.90 -17.62
N GLU A 267 -7.36 7.94 -18.41
CA GLU A 267 -8.02 8.20 -19.70
C GLU A 267 -7.76 7.07 -20.69
N HIS A 268 -6.48 6.72 -20.91
CA HIS A 268 -6.14 5.71 -21.91
C HIS A 268 -6.60 4.32 -21.51
N ILE A 269 -6.48 3.94 -20.23
CA ILE A 269 -6.93 2.62 -19.80
C ILE A 269 -8.46 2.46 -19.88
N SER A 270 -9.21 3.56 -19.73
CA SER A 270 -10.66 3.57 -19.90
C SER A 270 -11.09 3.36 -21.35
N ALA A 271 -10.19 3.56 -22.31
CA ALA A 271 -10.44 3.34 -23.73
C ALA A 271 -10.06 1.91 -24.20
N VAL A 272 -9.46 1.09 -23.34
CA VAL A 272 -9.08 -0.29 -23.69
C VAL A 272 -10.32 -1.19 -23.71
N ASP A 273 -10.54 -1.87 -24.83
CA ASP A 273 -11.63 -2.81 -24.99
C ASP A 273 -11.38 -4.11 -24.20
N GLY A 274 -12.46 -4.72 -23.70
CA GLY A 274 -12.41 -6.05 -23.09
C GLY A 274 -11.87 -6.10 -21.65
N ILE A 275 -11.61 -4.95 -21.03
CA ILE A 275 -11.28 -4.83 -19.60
C ILE A 275 -12.31 -4.00 -18.83
N ASP A 276 -12.37 -4.23 -17.53
CA ASP A 276 -13.14 -3.46 -16.55
C ASP A 276 -12.21 -2.55 -15.76
N VAL A 277 -12.32 -1.23 -15.91
CA VAL A 277 -11.52 -0.30 -15.11
C VAL A 277 -12.08 -0.17 -13.68
N VAL A 278 -11.19 -0.30 -12.70
CA VAL A 278 -11.44 -0.07 -11.26
C VAL A 278 -10.79 1.26 -10.87
N ASP A 279 -11.62 2.25 -10.51
CA ASP A 279 -11.16 3.63 -10.30
C ASP A 279 -10.57 3.87 -8.89
N VAL A 280 -9.39 3.33 -8.64
CA VAL A 280 -8.64 3.52 -7.39
C VAL A 280 -8.15 4.97 -7.23
N LYS A 281 -7.88 5.67 -8.33
CA LYS A 281 -7.46 7.08 -8.32
C LYS A 281 -8.47 7.97 -7.59
N THR A 282 -9.75 7.84 -7.90
CA THR A 282 -10.81 8.61 -7.23
C THR A 282 -10.99 8.16 -5.77
N GLU A 283 -10.87 6.86 -5.50
CA GLU A 283 -10.94 6.31 -4.13
C GLU A 283 -9.85 6.90 -3.23
N PHE A 284 -8.67 7.20 -3.76
CA PHE A 284 -7.55 7.72 -2.97
C PHE A 284 -7.56 9.24 -2.85
N THR A 285 -8.17 9.95 -3.80
CA THR A 285 -8.29 11.41 -3.75
C THR A 285 -9.52 11.87 -2.93
N SER A 286 -10.59 11.05 -2.91
CA SER A 286 -11.81 11.08 -2.07
C SER A 286 -12.14 12.38 -1.32
N TYR A 287 -12.22 13.51 -2.03
CA TYR A 287 -12.74 14.80 -1.56
C TYR A 287 -13.96 15.17 -2.40
N ASP A 288 -15.04 15.64 -1.76
CA ASP A 288 -16.35 15.91 -2.39
C ASP A 288 -16.42 17.30 -3.08
N GLY A 289 -15.28 17.95 -3.30
CA GLY A 289 -15.17 19.24 -3.98
C GLY A 289 -14.06 19.25 -5.03
N GLU A 290 -13.86 20.39 -5.69
CA GLU A 290 -12.80 20.49 -6.71
C GLU A 290 -11.41 20.31 -6.10
N LEU A 291 -10.62 19.45 -6.74
CA LEU A 291 -9.20 19.31 -6.44
C LEU A 291 -8.50 20.63 -6.76
N SER A 292 -7.81 21.19 -5.77
CA SER A 292 -7.03 22.42 -5.94
C SER A 292 -5.67 22.30 -5.25
N THR A 293 -4.85 23.34 -5.32
CA THR A 293 -3.60 23.44 -4.55
C THR A 293 -3.83 23.55 -3.05
N ASP A 294 -5.03 23.98 -2.63
CA ASP A 294 -5.41 24.17 -1.23
C ASP A 294 -6.18 22.96 -0.67
N THR A 295 -6.60 22.04 -1.56
CA THR A 295 -7.28 20.78 -1.25
C THR A 295 -6.52 19.61 -1.90
N PRO A 296 -5.42 19.16 -1.27
CA PRO A 296 -4.45 18.28 -1.91
C PRO A 296 -4.95 16.86 -2.17
N GLY A 297 -6.15 16.51 -1.67
CA GLY A 297 -6.74 15.18 -1.67
C GLY A 297 -6.34 14.39 -0.42
N ASN A 298 -6.72 13.11 -0.36
CA ASN A 298 -6.58 12.25 0.82
C ASN A 298 -5.66 11.04 0.65
N THR A 299 -4.81 10.96 -0.39
CA THR A 299 -3.92 9.81 -0.58
C THR A 299 -3.03 9.61 0.66
N ASN A 300 -2.57 10.69 1.31
CA ASN A 300 -1.79 10.62 2.57
C ASN A 300 -2.47 9.87 3.72
N TYR A 301 -3.78 9.66 3.66
CA TYR A 301 -4.48 8.84 4.62
C TYR A 301 -4.26 7.34 4.36
N PHE A 302 -4.12 7.00 3.09
CA PHE A 302 -3.96 5.63 2.58
C PHE A 302 -2.50 5.22 2.39
N VAL A 303 -1.56 6.16 2.39
CA VAL A 303 -0.11 5.89 2.23
C VAL A 303 0.69 6.59 3.32
N ASP A 304 1.87 6.08 3.64
CA ASP A 304 2.70 6.62 4.72
C ASP A 304 3.70 7.67 4.21
N VAL A 305 3.18 8.75 3.60
CA VAL A 305 4.01 9.82 3.01
C VAL A 305 4.44 10.92 3.99
N GLN A 306 3.84 10.99 5.19
CA GLN A 306 4.06 12.07 6.16
C GLN A 306 4.96 11.65 7.33
N THR A 307 6.11 11.03 7.04
CA THR A 307 6.97 10.35 8.04
C THR A 307 8.18 11.16 8.51
N GLY A 308 8.25 12.46 8.19
CA GLY A 308 9.30 13.36 8.68
C GLY A 308 10.52 13.54 7.75
N GLY A 309 10.60 12.82 6.64
CA GLY A 309 11.63 13.04 5.60
C GLY A 309 11.37 12.25 4.31
N LEU A 310 11.97 12.69 3.20
CA LEU A 310 11.86 11.99 1.90
C LEU A 310 12.43 10.57 1.97
N SER A 311 13.49 10.39 2.75
CA SER A 311 14.15 9.11 2.94
C SER A 311 13.37 8.16 3.84
N THR A 312 12.23 8.53 4.41
CA THR A 312 11.34 7.64 5.21
C THR A 312 9.94 7.56 4.61
N MET A 313 9.67 8.33 3.57
CA MET A 313 8.40 8.39 2.88
C MET A 313 8.08 7.05 2.24
N ASP A 314 6.82 6.66 2.27
CA ASP A 314 6.32 5.49 1.55
C ASP A 314 5.01 5.81 0.83
N VAL A 315 5.00 5.63 -0.48
CA VAL A 315 3.83 5.84 -1.33
C VAL A 315 3.00 4.57 -1.48
N HIS A 316 3.43 3.42 -0.93
CA HIS A 316 2.64 2.19 -0.94
C HIS A 316 1.41 2.32 -0.02
N PRO A 317 0.26 1.72 -0.39
CA PRO A 317 -0.92 1.76 0.45
C PRO A 317 -0.68 1.02 1.76
N ASN A 318 -1.00 1.67 2.87
CA ASN A 318 -1.13 1.01 4.16
C ASN A 318 -2.43 0.17 4.19
N GLN A 319 -2.70 -0.50 5.31
CA GLN A 319 -3.88 -1.37 5.46
C GLN A 319 -5.21 -0.67 5.10
N LYS A 320 -5.32 0.65 5.34
CA LYS A 320 -6.52 1.44 5.02
C LYS A 320 -6.66 1.63 3.50
N GLY A 321 -5.54 1.80 2.80
CA GLY A 321 -5.53 1.86 1.34
C GLY A 321 -5.88 0.52 0.71
N HIS A 322 -5.38 -0.59 1.26
CA HIS A 322 -5.77 -1.94 0.81
C HIS A 322 -7.26 -2.22 1.00
N LEU A 323 -7.86 -1.76 2.10
CA LEU A 323 -9.30 -1.79 2.29
C LEU A 323 -10.05 -1.00 1.21
N ALA A 324 -9.60 0.22 0.89
CA ALA A 324 -10.21 1.05 -0.15
C ALA A 324 -10.13 0.39 -1.54
N ILE A 325 -8.98 -0.19 -1.90
CA ILE A 325 -8.79 -0.92 -3.17
C ILE A 325 -9.73 -2.13 -3.22
N ALA A 326 -9.79 -2.93 -2.15
CA ALA A 326 -10.67 -4.10 -2.10
C ALA A 326 -12.14 -3.70 -2.26
N ALA A 327 -12.60 -2.66 -1.54
CA ALA A 327 -13.96 -2.15 -1.67
C ALA A 327 -14.25 -1.65 -3.10
N ALA A 328 -13.30 -0.99 -3.76
CA ALA A 328 -13.45 -0.55 -5.15
C ALA A 328 -13.63 -1.73 -6.12
N ILE A 329 -12.78 -2.75 -6.00
CA ILE A 329 -12.85 -3.98 -6.81
C ILE A 329 -14.20 -4.67 -6.58
N LEU A 330 -14.59 -4.90 -5.32
CA LEU A 330 -15.84 -5.58 -4.97
C LEU A 330 -17.08 -4.79 -5.41
N SER A 331 -17.04 -3.46 -5.31
CA SER A 331 -18.09 -2.55 -5.80
C SER A 331 -18.25 -2.67 -7.32
N LYS A 332 -17.14 -2.79 -8.06
CA LYS A 332 -17.14 -3.04 -9.51
C LYS A 332 -17.68 -4.43 -9.86
N ILE A 333 -17.31 -5.45 -9.09
CA ILE A 333 -17.80 -6.82 -9.25
C ILE A 333 -19.31 -6.91 -9.02
N GLY A 334 -19.85 -6.21 -8.02
CA GLY A 334 -21.28 -6.09 -7.77
C GLY A 334 -21.95 -7.30 -7.12
N LYS A 335 -21.19 -8.33 -6.70
CA LYS A 335 -21.70 -9.48 -5.92
C LYS A 335 -21.85 -9.13 -4.43
N LEU A 336 -22.64 -8.10 -4.16
CA LEU A 336 -22.70 -7.48 -2.84
C LEU A 336 -23.54 -8.30 -1.85
N HIS A 337 -23.07 -8.39 -0.61
CA HIS A 337 -23.79 -8.97 0.52
C HIS A 337 -23.36 -8.26 1.82
N VAL A 338 -24.12 -8.51 2.90
CA VAL A 338 -23.70 -8.05 4.22
C VAL A 338 -22.47 -8.84 4.62
N ASP A 339 -21.35 -8.16 4.78
CA ASP A 339 -20.08 -8.75 5.15
C ASP A 339 -19.93 -8.77 6.67
N ASP A 340 -19.54 -9.93 7.19
CA ASP A 340 -19.10 -10.15 8.55
C ASP A 340 -17.67 -10.72 8.63
N GLY A 341 -16.97 -10.73 7.48
CA GLY A 341 -15.60 -11.22 7.33
C GLY A 341 -14.55 -10.11 7.25
N LEU A 342 -13.49 -10.38 6.48
CA LEU A 342 -12.24 -9.65 6.52
C LEU A 342 -12.37 -8.18 6.13
N LEU A 343 -13.25 -7.84 5.19
CA LEU A 343 -13.49 -6.46 4.77
C LEU A 343 -13.98 -5.61 5.96
N THR A 344 -14.98 -6.11 6.70
CA THR A 344 -15.56 -5.45 7.88
C THR A 344 -14.61 -5.51 9.08
N GLU A 345 -13.90 -6.62 9.28
CA GLU A 345 -12.89 -6.75 10.34
C GLU A 345 -11.76 -5.72 10.16
N VAL A 346 -11.20 -5.60 8.96
CA VAL A 346 -10.15 -4.63 8.64
C VAL A 346 -10.65 -3.20 8.89
N TYR A 347 -11.85 -2.85 8.41
CA TYR A 347 -12.43 -1.53 8.69
C TYR A 347 -12.59 -1.31 10.20
N ASN A 348 -13.09 -2.30 10.93
CA ASN A 348 -13.26 -2.24 12.37
C ASN A 348 -11.94 -2.12 13.15
N GLY A 349 -10.82 -2.57 12.58
CA GLY A 349 -9.48 -2.39 13.13
C GLY A 349 -8.92 -0.97 12.99
N ILE A 350 -9.49 -0.13 12.13
CA ILE A 350 -9.02 1.25 11.92
C ILE A 350 -9.25 2.10 13.19
N LYS A 351 -8.21 2.80 13.65
CA LYS A 351 -8.27 3.64 14.86
C LYS A 351 -8.95 4.99 14.62
N ASP A 352 -8.75 5.58 13.44
CA ASP A 352 -9.18 6.91 13.02
C ASP A 352 -10.26 6.85 11.93
N LYS A 353 -11.29 6.02 12.14
CA LYS A 353 -12.40 5.79 11.19
C LYS A 353 -13.18 7.06 10.88
N ASP A 354 -13.29 7.97 11.84
CA ASP A 354 -13.94 9.27 11.68
C ASP A 354 -13.26 10.14 10.60
N LYS A 355 -12.01 9.81 10.25
CA LYS A 355 -11.24 10.48 9.20
C LYS A 355 -11.15 9.67 7.90
N TYR A 356 -11.82 8.52 7.82
CA TYR A 356 -11.80 7.72 6.59
C TYR A 356 -12.42 8.54 5.44
N PRO A 357 -11.71 8.72 4.31
CA PRO A 357 -12.16 9.62 3.25
C PRO A 357 -13.57 9.30 2.74
N ALA A 358 -14.38 10.34 2.48
CA ALA A 358 -15.83 10.20 2.33
C ALA A 358 -16.26 9.30 1.16
N ILE A 359 -15.60 9.40 0.01
CA ILE A 359 -15.88 8.56 -1.17
C ILE A 359 -15.50 7.10 -0.86
N ALA A 360 -14.27 6.85 -0.38
CA ALA A 360 -13.87 5.51 0.06
C ALA A 360 -14.77 4.92 1.14
N TYR A 361 -15.26 5.74 2.09
CA TYR A 361 -16.21 5.31 3.10
C TYR A 361 -17.56 4.92 2.48
N ALA A 362 -18.04 5.68 1.51
CA ALA A 362 -19.28 5.38 0.80
C ALA A 362 -19.16 4.07 0.00
N THR A 363 -18.05 3.86 -0.69
CA THR A 363 -17.74 2.62 -1.41
C THR A 363 -17.67 1.44 -0.45
N TYR A 364 -16.93 1.57 0.66
CA TYR A 364 -16.89 0.55 1.72
C TYR A 364 -18.29 0.20 2.22
N LYS A 365 -19.10 1.20 2.65
CA LYS A 365 -20.46 0.96 3.16
C LYS A 365 -21.36 0.26 2.16
N LYS A 366 -21.27 0.64 0.89
CA LYS A 366 -22.03 0.01 -0.20
C LYS A 366 -21.69 -1.48 -0.29
N VAL A 367 -20.42 -1.83 -0.16
CA VAL A 367 -19.94 -3.21 -0.29
C VAL A 367 -20.17 -4.04 0.97
N ALA A 368 -19.82 -3.50 2.15
CA ALA A 368 -19.99 -4.19 3.42
C ALA A 368 -21.47 -4.41 3.79
N GLY A 369 -22.37 -3.58 3.25
CA GLY A 369 -23.80 -3.64 3.53
C GLY A 369 -24.12 -3.17 4.96
N GLU A 370 -25.41 -2.96 5.22
CA GLU A 370 -25.88 -2.71 6.59
C GLU A 370 -26.35 -4.03 7.21
N PRO A 371 -25.88 -4.39 8.42
CA PRO A 371 -26.39 -5.56 9.10
C PRO A 371 -27.90 -5.39 9.30
N LYS A 372 -28.66 -6.40 8.88
CA LYS A 372 -30.10 -6.41 9.05
C LYS A 372 -30.37 -6.36 10.56
N VAL A 373 -30.85 -5.22 11.07
CA VAL A 373 -31.29 -5.11 12.46
C VAL A 373 -32.39 -6.15 12.63
N THR A 374 -32.03 -7.27 13.24
CA THR A 374 -32.98 -8.32 13.55
C THR A 374 -33.74 -7.81 14.76
N THR A 375 -34.84 -7.10 14.50
CA THR A 375 -35.81 -6.78 15.55
C THR A 375 -36.40 -8.11 15.99
N THR A 376 -35.81 -8.71 17.02
CA THR A 376 -36.45 -9.81 17.75
C THR A 376 -37.70 -9.22 18.37
N SER A 377 -38.81 -9.28 17.64
CA SER A 377 -40.13 -8.99 18.19
C SER A 377 -40.46 -10.13 19.13
N THR A 378 -40.11 -9.95 20.40
CA THR A 378 -40.53 -10.84 21.49
C THR A 378 -42.05 -10.77 21.53
N THR A 379 -42.70 -11.75 20.90
CA THR A 379 -44.15 -11.90 20.92
C THR A 379 -44.52 -12.31 22.34
N THR A 380 -44.76 -11.33 23.21
CA THR A 380 -45.33 -11.57 24.53
C THR A 380 -46.79 -11.94 24.32
N THR A 381 -47.11 -13.23 24.42
CA THR A 381 -48.48 -13.74 24.40
C THR A 381 -49.22 -13.17 25.61
N THR A 382 -49.93 -12.06 25.42
CA THR A 382 -50.87 -11.54 26.42
C THR A 382 -52.21 -12.24 26.18
N THR A 383 -52.60 -13.09 27.11
CA THR A 383 -53.95 -13.67 27.18
C THR A 383 -54.94 -12.55 27.53
N THR A 384 -55.65 -12.01 26.53
CA THR A 384 -56.69 -11.01 26.75
C THR A 384 -58.06 -11.68 26.72
N THR A 385 -58.73 -11.67 27.86
CA THR A 385 -60.09 -12.14 28.09
C THR A 385 -61.09 -11.34 27.26
N THR A 386 -61.95 -12.07 26.53
CA THR A 386 -63.04 -11.55 25.71
C THR A 386 -64.02 -10.71 26.52
N SER A 387 -64.26 -9.47 26.10
CA SER A 387 -65.46 -8.71 26.44
C SER A 387 -66.00 -8.02 25.20
N LYS A 388 -67.23 -8.39 24.87
CA LYS A 388 -67.98 -8.09 23.66
C LYS A 388 -68.50 -6.65 23.72
N THR A 389 -68.04 -5.78 22.82
CA THR A 389 -68.75 -4.51 22.53
C THR A 389 -68.73 -4.20 21.04
N THR A 390 -69.92 -4.04 20.51
CA THR A 390 -70.29 -3.69 19.14
C THR A 390 -70.06 -2.20 18.88
N THR A 391 -69.40 -1.78 17.78
CA THR A 391 -69.95 -0.80 16.80
C THR A 391 -69.00 -0.43 15.65
N THR A 392 -69.61 -0.45 14.46
CA THR A 392 -69.52 0.46 13.30
C THR A 392 -68.21 0.65 12.53
N SER A 393 -68.21 0.07 11.32
CA SER A 393 -67.29 0.29 10.21
C SER A 393 -67.48 1.68 9.58
N LYS A 394 -66.37 2.40 9.34
CA LYS A 394 -66.36 3.59 8.47
C LYS A 394 -65.16 3.54 7.53
N THR A 395 -65.46 3.16 6.29
CA THR A 395 -64.59 3.23 5.12
C THR A 395 -64.16 4.67 4.87
N THR A 396 -62.86 4.94 4.81
CA THR A 396 -62.32 6.21 4.32
C THR A 396 -61.31 5.92 3.21
N THR A 397 -61.73 6.19 1.98
CA THR A 397 -60.89 6.30 0.79
C THR A 397 -60.07 7.57 0.89
N THR A 398 -58.76 7.54 0.63
CA THR A 398 -57.97 8.77 0.45
C THR A 398 -57.11 8.65 -0.80
N THR A 399 -57.44 9.54 -1.73
CA THR A 399 -56.81 9.81 -3.02
C THR A 399 -55.42 10.43 -2.82
N THR A 400 -54.41 9.89 -3.48
CA THR A 400 -53.06 10.48 -3.55
C THR A 400 -53.04 11.54 -4.65
N THR A 401 -52.84 12.80 -4.28
CA THR A 401 -52.55 13.89 -5.23
C THR A 401 -51.26 14.57 -4.79
N SER A 402 -50.28 14.56 -5.69
CA SER A 402 -48.97 15.18 -5.59
C SER A 402 -49.09 16.70 -5.56
N LYS A 403 -48.49 17.34 -4.56
CA LYS A 403 -48.29 18.79 -4.53
C LYS A 403 -46.89 19.12 -4.01
N THR A 404 -46.07 19.62 -4.93
CA THR A 404 -44.76 20.27 -4.71
C THR A 404 -44.89 21.38 -3.68
N THR A 405 -44.04 21.37 -2.64
CA THR A 405 -43.92 22.47 -1.68
C THR A 405 -42.46 22.85 -1.53
N THR A 406 -42.11 24.02 -2.08
CA THR A 406 -40.84 24.73 -1.87
C THR A 406 -40.72 25.13 -0.40
N THR A 407 -39.60 24.78 0.25
CA THR A 407 -39.30 25.21 1.63
C THR A 407 -38.09 26.12 1.63
N THR A 408 -38.34 27.40 1.91
CA THR A 408 -37.34 28.42 2.24
C THR A 408 -37.05 28.35 3.74
N SER A 409 -35.85 27.94 4.13
CA SER A 409 -35.45 27.89 5.54
C SER A 409 -34.67 29.14 5.94
N LYS A 410 -35.20 29.80 6.98
CA LYS A 410 -34.80 31.07 7.56
C LYS A 410 -33.68 30.85 8.57
N THR A 411 -32.58 31.59 8.42
CA THR A 411 -31.43 31.65 9.33
C THR A 411 -31.87 32.06 10.73
N THR A 412 -31.54 31.23 11.73
CA THR A 412 -31.75 31.54 13.15
C THR A 412 -30.39 31.58 13.83
N THR A 413 -29.98 32.78 14.25
CA THR A 413 -28.71 33.06 14.92
C THR A 413 -28.89 32.80 16.41
N THR A 414 -28.21 31.80 16.96
CA THR A 414 -28.12 31.56 18.41
C THR A 414 -26.78 32.06 18.93
N THR A 415 -26.83 33.12 19.74
CA THR A 415 -25.68 33.73 20.41
C THR A 415 -25.37 32.94 21.68
N SER A 416 -24.23 32.24 21.72
CA SER A 416 -23.71 31.59 22.92
C SER A 416 -22.76 32.53 23.68
N LYS A 417 -22.96 32.55 25.01
CA LYS A 417 -22.28 33.36 26.03
C LYS A 417 -20.80 32.95 26.19
N PRO A 418 -19.86 33.87 26.52
CA PRO A 418 -18.45 33.56 26.63
C PRO A 418 -18.14 32.70 27.85
N THR A 419 -17.43 31.59 27.63
CA THR A 419 -16.87 30.71 28.66
C THR A 419 -15.49 31.24 29.05
N THR A 420 -15.31 31.55 30.33
CA THR A 420 -14.06 31.98 30.94
C THR A 420 -13.12 30.79 31.12
N THR A 421 -12.02 30.76 30.35
CA THR A 421 -10.93 29.78 30.50
C THR A 421 -9.95 30.29 31.57
N THR A 422 -9.76 29.50 32.62
CA THR A 422 -8.79 29.72 33.69
C THR A 422 -7.39 29.38 33.21
N THR A 423 -6.52 30.39 33.13
CA THR A 423 -5.11 30.26 32.75
C THR A 423 -4.28 29.77 33.94
N SER A 424 -3.78 28.54 33.89
CA SER A 424 -2.71 28.08 34.81
C SER A 424 -1.36 28.62 34.33
N LYS A 425 -0.71 29.38 35.20
CA LYS A 425 0.56 30.05 34.98
C LYS A 425 1.71 29.08 35.30
N THR A 426 2.30 28.45 34.28
CA THR A 426 3.55 27.69 34.44
C THR A 426 4.74 28.62 34.21
N THR A 427 5.52 28.83 35.25
CA THR A 427 6.71 29.70 35.29
C THR A 427 7.87 29.02 34.55
N THR A 428 8.33 29.62 33.45
CA THR A 428 9.51 29.17 32.71
C THR A 428 10.74 29.90 33.25
N THR A 429 11.64 29.18 33.92
CA THR A 429 12.99 29.67 34.29
C THR A 429 13.97 29.38 33.15
N THR A 430 14.58 30.43 32.63
CA THR A 430 15.58 30.40 31.56
C THR A 430 16.97 30.05 32.12
N SER A 431 17.56 28.93 31.70
CA SER A 431 18.98 28.60 31.95
C SER A 431 19.77 28.58 30.64
N LYS A 432 20.95 29.22 30.69
CA LYS A 432 21.98 29.40 29.65
C LYS A 432 22.43 28.07 29.00
N PRO A 433 22.83 28.03 27.70
CA PRO A 433 23.18 26.79 27.02
C PRO A 433 24.47 26.20 27.60
N THR A 434 24.40 24.92 27.95
CA THR A 434 25.55 24.10 28.35
C THR A 434 25.84 23.10 27.24
N THR A 435 27.07 23.09 26.76
CA THR A 435 27.59 22.13 25.77
C THR A 435 27.66 20.75 26.42
N THR A 436 26.80 19.83 26.00
CA THR A 436 26.84 18.42 26.44
C THR A 436 27.60 17.60 25.41
N THR A 437 28.80 17.16 25.78
CA THR A 437 29.52 16.06 25.13
C THR A 437 28.87 14.75 25.57
N THR A 438 28.20 14.05 24.66
CA THR A 438 27.62 12.72 24.94
C THR A 438 28.73 11.68 24.96
N THR A 439 29.07 11.21 26.15
CA THR A 439 29.84 9.97 26.37
C THR A 439 28.85 8.81 26.39
N THR A 440 28.99 7.87 25.46
CA THR A 440 28.12 6.69 25.33
C THR A 440 28.49 5.67 26.40
N THR A 441 27.62 5.49 27.40
CA THR A 441 27.67 4.37 28.34
C THR A 441 27.07 3.14 27.66
N THR A 442 27.87 2.11 27.41
CA THR A 442 27.47 0.83 26.81
C THR A 442 26.74 -0.05 27.82
N THR A 443 25.41 -0.10 27.74
CA THR A 443 24.65 -1.23 28.30
C THR A 443 24.98 -2.49 27.49
N PRO A 444 25.28 -3.64 28.12
CA PRO A 444 25.57 -4.88 27.39
C PRO A 444 24.31 -5.37 26.69
N ILE A 445 24.38 -5.55 25.36
CA ILE A 445 23.31 -6.16 24.57
C ILE A 445 23.20 -7.64 24.95
N LYS A 446 21.99 -8.10 25.27
CA LYS A 446 21.73 -9.48 25.69
C LYS A 446 21.77 -10.41 24.48
N HIS A 447 22.21 -11.65 24.69
CA HIS A 447 22.29 -12.65 23.64
C HIS A 447 20.89 -12.94 23.05
N GLY A 448 20.77 -12.96 21.73
CA GLY A 448 19.51 -13.09 21.01
C GLY A 448 18.63 -11.83 20.97
N ASP A 449 18.97 -10.75 21.68
CA ASP A 449 18.22 -9.48 21.74
C ASP A 449 19.01 -8.40 20.97
N ILE A 450 18.88 -8.40 19.65
CA ILE A 450 19.72 -7.58 18.76
C ILE A 450 19.27 -6.11 18.69
N ASN A 451 18.02 -5.83 19.07
CA ASN A 451 17.46 -4.48 19.10
C ASN A 451 17.58 -3.84 20.50
N ASN A 452 18.01 -4.62 21.51
CA ASN A 452 18.22 -4.23 22.90
C ASN A 452 16.95 -3.68 23.57
N ASP A 453 15.81 -4.29 23.27
CA ASP A 453 14.51 -3.96 23.89
C ASP A 453 14.22 -4.78 25.16
N GLY A 454 15.08 -5.75 25.48
CA GLY A 454 15.00 -6.61 26.65
C GLY A 454 14.24 -7.92 26.41
N LEU A 455 13.65 -8.10 25.24
CA LEU A 455 12.96 -9.30 24.79
C LEU A 455 13.84 -10.07 23.81
N VAL A 456 13.53 -11.35 23.60
CA VAL A 456 14.19 -12.19 22.58
C VAL A 456 13.05 -12.85 21.81
N ASP A 457 12.73 -12.29 20.66
CA ASP A 457 11.52 -12.66 19.92
C ASP A 457 11.72 -12.70 18.40
N SER A 458 10.61 -12.76 17.67
CA SER A 458 10.63 -12.82 16.20
C SER A 458 11.26 -11.61 15.53
N VAL A 459 11.25 -10.44 16.17
CA VAL A 459 11.91 -9.22 15.66
C VAL A 459 13.42 -9.44 15.62
N ASP A 460 13.99 -10.04 16.67
CA ASP A 460 15.41 -10.35 16.71
C ASP A 460 15.82 -11.36 15.64
N ALA A 461 15.05 -12.44 15.50
CA ALA A 461 15.27 -13.44 14.46
C ALA A 461 15.22 -12.83 13.06
N SER A 462 14.27 -11.92 12.81
CA SER A 462 14.15 -11.24 11.51
C SER A 462 15.35 -10.35 11.22
N GLY A 463 15.88 -9.65 12.22
CA GLY A 463 17.07 -8.83 12.04
C GLY A 463 18.33 -9.68 11.81
N ILE A 464 18.46 -10.83 12.48
CA ILE A 464 19.54 -11.80 12.23
C ILE A 464 19.48 -12.33 10.80
N LEU A 465 18.29 -12.68 10.28
CA LEU A 465 18.12 -13.10 8.88
C LEU A 465 18.47 -11.98 7.89
N ALA A 466 18.06 -10.75 8.18
CA ALA A 466 18.38 -9.59 7.35
C ALA A 466 19.90 -9.33 7.33
N GLU A 467 20.59 -9.55 8.45
CA GLU A 467 22.04 -9.43 8.52
C GLU A 467 22.76 -10.57 7.81
N TYR A 468 22.31 -11.82 8.00
CA TYR A 468 22.78 -12.98 7.25
C TYR A 468 22.66 -12.76 5.73
N ALA A 469 21.53 -12.24 5.26
CA ALA A 469 21.30 -11.95 3.84
C ALA A 469 22.30 -10.91 3.31
N ARG A 470 22.69 -9.91 4.12
CA ARG A 470 23.72 -8.93 3.75
C ARG A 470 25.11 -9.53 3.75
N LEU A 471 25.46 -10.31 4.77
CA LEU A 471 26.75 -10.99 4.87
C LEU A 471 26.94 -12.04 3.77
N SER A 472 25.85 -12.63 3.28
CA SER A 472 25.83 -13.60 2.18
C SER A 472 25.76 -12.97 0.79
N SER A 473 25.67 -11.64 0.70
CA SER A 473 25.71 -10.92 -0.56
C SER A 473 27.15 -10.77 -1.07
N ASN A 474 27.32 -10.46 -2.37
CA ASN A 474 28.65 -10.32 -2.99
C ASN A 474 29.55 -9.25 -2.32
N ASP A 475 28.95 -8.30 -1.61
CA ASP A 475 29.68 -7.23 -0.91
C ASP A 475 30.07 -7.60 0.53
N ALA A 476 29.57 -8.74 1.07
CA ALA A 476 29.87 -9.34 2.37
C ALA A 476 29.95 -8.36 3.55
N LYS A 477 29.14 -7.30 3.54
CA LYS A 477 29.16 -6.21 4.52
C LYS A 477 27.87 -6.19 5.34
N GLY A 478 28.02 -6.52 6.62
CA GLY A 478 26.96 -6.38 7.62
C GLY A 478 26.70 -4.93 8.03
N LYS A 479 25.56 -4.69 8.68
CA LYS A 479 25.20 -3.42 9.34
C LYS A 479 25.25 -3.50 10.85
N PHE A 480 25.39 -4.69 11.43
CA PHE A 480 25.43 -4.88 12.88
C PHE A 480 26.70 -4.27 13.46
N THR A 481 26.54 -3.59 14.60
CA THR A 481 27.68 -3.22 15.45
C THR A 481 28.35 -4.47 16.01
N THR A 482 29.59 -4.37 16.51
CA THR A 482 30.28 -5.52 17.14
C THR A 482 29.46 -6.14 18.28
N ALA A 483 28.71 -5.33 19.04
CA ALA A 483 27.87 -5.82 20.12
C ALA A 483 26.64 -6.58 19.60
N GLN A 484 25.99 -6.06 18.56
CA GLN A 484 24.86 -6.74 17.90
C GLN A 484 25.30 -8.01 17.19
N GLY A 485 26.48 -8.02 16.58
CA GLY A 485 27.03 -9.23 15.96
C GLY A 485 27.26 -10.36 16.98
N LYS A 486 27.74 -10.02 18.19
CA LYS A 486 27.86 -10.99 19.29
C LYS A 486 26.50 -11.42 19.86
N ALA A 487 25.52 -10.53 19.87
CA ALA A 487 24.16 -10.88 20.29
C ALA A 487 23.46 -11.78 19.27
N ALA A 488 23.81 -11.64 17.98
CA ALA A 488 23.23 -12.35 16.85
C ALA A 488 23.79 -13.77 16.64
N ASP A 489 25.07 -14.01 16.93
CA ASP A 489 25.72 -15.34 16.88
C ASP A 489 25.31 -16.19 18.10
N VAL A 490 24.03 -16.54 18.17
CA VAL A 490 23.42 -17.17 19.36
C VAL A 490 23.99 -18.55 19.67
N ASP A 491 24.56 -19.23 18.69
CA ASP A 491 25.20 -20.53 18.90
C ASP A 491 26.72 -20.49 19.12
N ASN A 492 27.30 -19.28 19.07
CA ASN A 492 28.71 -18.98 19.26
C ASN A 492 29.64 -19.72 18.28
N ASN A 493 29.21 -19.91 17.03
CA ASN A 493 30.03 -20.54 16.00
C ASN A 493 30.91 -19.52 15.24
N GLY A 494 30.75 -18.23 15.51
CA GLY A 494 31.50 -17.12 14.91
C GLY A 494 30.92 -16.62 13.58
N LEU A 495 29.76 -17.13 13.16
CA LEU A 495 29.01 -16.72 11.98
C LEU A 495 27.65 -16.16 12.42
N ILE A 496 27.04 -15.35 11.56
CA ILE A 496 25.66 -14.87 11.74
C ILE A 496 24.87 -15.42 10.58
N ASP A 497 24.08 -16.47 10.83
CA ASP A 497 23.36 -17.18 9.78
C ASP A 497 21.91 -17.55 10.13
N SER A 498 21.27 -18.33 9.26
CA SER A 498 19.88 -18.73 9.44
C SER A 498 19.66 -19.71 10.60
N VAL A 499 20.71 -20.41 11.07
CA VAL A 499 20.67 -21.27 12.25
C VAL A 499 20.50 -20.43 13.51
N ASP A 500 21.16 -19.28 13.57
CA ASP A 500 21.02 -18.33 14.69
C ASP A 500 19.60 -17.80 14.81
N ALA A 501 19.03 -17.33 13.69
CA ALA A 501 17.65 -16.87 13.64
C ALA A 501 16.65 -17.98 14.01
N SER A 502 16.89 -19.21 13.54
CA SER A 502 16.04 -20.36 13.86
C SER A 502 16.09 -20.71 15.36
N LYS A 503 17.25 -20.56 16.01
CA LYS A 503 17.42 -20.75 17.45
C LYS A 503 16.71 -19.67 18.27
N VAL A 504 16.74 -18.42 17.81
CA VAL A 504 15.96 -17.33 18.41
C VAL A 504 14.45 -17.61 18.29
N LEU A 505 13.96 -18.07 17.13
CA LEU A 505 12.54 -18.45 16.96
C LEU A 505 12.15 -19.65 17.84
N ALA A 506 13.00 -20.66 17.94
CA ALA A 506 12.76 -21.81 18.81
C ALA A 506 12.71 -21.41 20.29
N TYR A 507 13.59 -20.50 20.70
CA TYR A 507 13.59 -19.94 22.05
C TYR A 507 12.35 -19.06 22.30
N TYR A 508 11.97 -18.21 21.33
CA TYR A 508 10.75 -17.40 21.39
C TYR A 508 9.51 -18.28 21.62
N ALA A 509 9.36 -19.35 20.82
CA ALA A 509 8.27 -20.30 21.00
C ALA A 509 8.30 -21.01 22.37
N TYR A 510 9.49 -21.28 22.92
CA TYR A 510 9.65 -21.85 24.26
C TYR A 510 9.20 -20.88 25.37
N VAL A 511 9.64 -19.62 25.33
CA VAL A 511 9.28 -18.62 26.36
C VAL A 511 7.80 -18.25 26.30
N SER A 512 7.17 -18.26 25.11
CA SER A 512 5.74 -18.01 24.96
C SER A 512 4.85 -19.09 25.58
N ASN A 513 5.41 -20.27 25.88
CA ASN A 513 4.66 -21.43 26.41
C ASN A 513 5.16 -21.92 27.78
N THR A 514 6.05 -21.17 28.44
CA THR A 514 6.68 -21.61 29.70
C THR A 514 6.72 -20.49 30.73
N ASP A 515 6.05 -20.71 31.87
CA ASP A 515 6.17 -19.84 33.03
C ASP A 515 7.56 -19.99 33.70
N ASN A 516 8.20 -18.88 34.05
CA ASN A 516 9.59 -18.83 34.56
C ASN A 516 10.62 -19.47 33.60
N ALA A 517 10.54 -19.11 32.31
CA ALA A 517 11.44 -19.59 31.30
C ALA A 517 12.92 -19.27 31.61
N LYS A 518 13.79 -20.22 31.29
CA LYS A 518 15.25 -20.07 31.37
C LYS A 518 15.74 -19.01 30.37
N SER A 519 16.92 -18.44 30.59
CA SER A 519 17.53 -17.55 29.60
C SER A 519 17.89 -18.31 28.31
N ILE A 520 18.07 -17.61 27.18
CA ILE A 520 18.43 -18.25 25.90
C ILE A 520 19.75 -19.04 25.99
N ASP A 521 20.72 -18.53 26.76
CA ASP A 521 21.99 -19.23 27.00
C ASP A 521 21.81 -20.55 27.76
N GLU A 522 20.86 -20.59 28.69
CA GLU A 522 20.53 -21.80 29.44
C GLU A 522 19.70 -22.77 28.61
N TYR A 523 18.78 -22.26 27.79
CA TYR A 523 17.97 -23.05 26.86
C TYR A 523 18.85 -23.78 25.85
N LEU A 524 19.79 -23.08 25.19
CA LEU A 524 20.66 -23.66 24.16
C LEU A 524 21.64 -24.71 24.71
N LYS A 525 21.98 -24.67 26.01
CA LYS A 525 22.80 -25.71 26.67
C LYS A 525 22.07 -27.04 26.86
N THR A 526 20.73 -27.04 26.85
CA THR A 526 19.92 -28.27 27.08
C THR A 526 19.74 -29.14 25.84
N GLY A 527 20.03 -28.63 24.64
CA GLY A 527 19.90 -29.34 23.36
C GLY A 527 21.14 -30.11 22.88
N LYS A 528 22.25 -30.09 23.63
CA LYS A 528 23.46 -30.89 23.32
C LYS A 528 23.43 -32.23 24.07
N LYS A 529 22.77 -33.23 23.50
CA LYS A 529 22.94 -34.65 23.87
C LYS A 529 23.03 -35.51 22.63
#